data_AF-A0A0F2Q4I6-F1
#
_entry.id   AF-A0A0F2Q4I6-F1
#
_cell.length_a   1.000
_cell.length_b   1.000
_cell.length_c   1.000
_cell.angle_alpha   90.00
_cell.angle_beta   90.00
_cell.angle_gamma   90.00
#
_symmetry.space_group_name_H-M   'P 1'
#
loop_
_entity.id
_entity.type
_entity.pdbx_description
1 polymer ?
#
loop_
_entity_poly.entity_id
_entity_poly.type
_entity_poly.pdbx_seq_one_letter_code
_entity_poly.pdbx_strand_id
1 'polypeptide(L)'
;MQTWDKIYINIKELLSQKKRRAQSLWSIAHILNNPSSEYIFWDLWRTEIHHAIGLNKLLQSLGYSQIKLMEKNSIGIFDIGAEIEQIIADKEKWLPILEKISEETFGNEIHYTLLGILTDDLVSIEKLKDFLTKTSRHSERCEES
;
A
#
# COMPACT_ATOMS: atom_id res chain seq x y z
N MET A 1 -16.83 -13.92 -18.92
CA MET A 1 -16.55 -12.83 -17.96
C MET A 1 -16.00 -11.67 -18.76
N GLN A 2 -16.68 -10.53 -18.77
CA GLN A 2 -16.29 -9.37 -19.60
C GLN A 2 -15.03 -8.71 -19.00
N THR A 3 -14.20 -8.06 -19.81
CA THR A 3 -12.97 -7.37 -19.36
C THR A 3 -13.23 -6.41 -18.20
N TRP A 4 -14.37 -5.72 -18.23
CA TRP A 4 -14.82 -4.80 -17.18
C TRP A 4 -15.08 -5.47 -15.83
N ASP A 5 -15.58 -6.71 -15.80
CA ASP A 5 -15.78 -7.46 -14.55
C ASP A 5 -14.46 -7.74 -13.85
N LYS A 6 -13.40 -8.05 -14.62
CA LYS A 6 -12.05 -8.30 -14.10
C LYS A 6 -11.43 -7.02 -13.53
N ILE A 7 -11.53 -5.92 -14.27
CA ILE A 7 -11.04 -4.61 -13.83
C ILE A 7 -11.70 -4.21 -12.51
N TYR A 8 -13.02 -4.41 -12.41
CA TYR A 8 -13.77 -4.16 -11.18
C TYR A 8 -13.28 -5.01 -9.99
N ILE A 9 -13.16 -6.33 -10.16
CA ILE A 9 -12.66 -7.22 -9.10
C ILE A 9 -11.29 -6.76 -8.61
N ASN A 10 -10.40 -6.40 -9.54
CA ASN A 10 -9.07 -5.90 -9.22
C ASN A 10 -9.11 -4.58 -8.44
N ILE A 11 -9.97 -3.62 -8.82
CA ILE A 11 -10.12 -2.35 -8.10
C ILE A 11 -10.63 -2.59 -6.67
N LYS A 12 -11.59 -3.51 -6.46
CA LYS A 12 -12.06 -3.86 -5.11
C LYS A 12 -10.96 -4.47 -4.26
N GLU A 13 -10.22 -5.42 -4.83
CA GLU A 13 -9.17 -6.12 -4.11
C GLU A 13 -8.04 -5.14 -3.75
N LEU A 14 -7.61 -4.32 -4.71
CA LEU A 14 -6.64 -3.25 -4.49
C LEU A 14 -7.09 -2.29 -3.39
N LEU A 15 -8.35 -1.85 -3.38
CA LEU A 15 -8.91 -1.02 -2.32
C LEU A 15 -8.79 -1.68 -0.93
N SER A 16 -9.08 -2.99 -0.85
CA SER A 16 -8.92 -3.74 0.40
C SER A 16 -7.46 -3.74 0.86
N GLN A 17 -6.53 -3.98 -0.07
CA GLN A 17 -5.09 -3.94 0.23
C GLN A 17 -4.62 -2.55 0.66
N LYS A 18 -5.11 -1.47 0.02
CA LYS A 18 -4.80 -0.09 0.44
C LYS A 18 -5.21 0.18 1.88
N LYS A 19 -6.40 -0.27 2.28
CA LYS A 19 -6.88 -0.13 3.67
C LYS A 19 -6.05 -0.94 4.65
N ARG A 20 -5.71 -2.19 4.32
CA ARG A 20 -4.88 -3.05 5.17
C ARG A 20 -3.48 -2.44 5.38
N ARG A 21 -2.81 -2.05 4.29
CA ARG A 21 -1.48 -1.41 4.35
C ARG A 21 -1.52 -0.11 5.15
N ALA A 22 -2.57 0.71 4.98
CA ALA A 22 -2.74 1.89 5.82
C ALA A 22 -2.79 1.53 7.31
N GLN A 23 -3.56 0.52 7.70
CA GLN A 23 -3.61 0.10 9.11
C GLN A 23 -2.25 -0.37 9.64
N SER A 24 -1.50 -1.15 8.85
CA SER A 24 -0.16 -1.61 9.22
C SER A 24 0.83 -0.45 9.36
N LEU A 25 0.89 0.45 8.38
CA LEU A 25 1.77 1.62 8.40
C LEU A 25 1.47 2.56 9.57
N TRP A 26 0.18 2.78 9.87
CA TRP A 26 -0.25 3.54 11.05
C TRP A 26 0.25 2.89 12.34
N SER A 27 0.13 1.56 12.44
CA SER A 27 0.56 0.82 13.63
C SER A 27 2.08 0.88 13.81
N ILE A 28 2.84 0.75 12.72
CA ILE A 28 4.31 0.90 12.75
C ILE A 28 4.70 2.30 13.22
N ALA A 29 4.07 3.34 12.67
CA ALA A 29 4.37 4.72 13.06
C ALA A 29 4.25 4.93 14.58
N HIS A 30 3.19 4.39 15.20
CA HIS A 30 2.98 4.51 16.66
C HIS A 30 3.94 3.69 17.52
N ILE A 31 4.54 2.63 16.98
CA ILE A 31 5.48 1.79 17.73
C ILE A 31 6.90 2.37 17.65
N LEU A 32 7.23 3.11 16.58
CA LEU A 32 8.55 3.68 16.40
C LEU A 32 8.82 4.85 17.37
N ASN A 33 9.94 4.77 18.07
CA ASN A 33 10.38 5.81 19.01
C ASN A 33 11.25 6.90 18.35
N ASN A 34 11.60 6.74 17.07
CA ASN A 34 12.44 7.69 16.33
C ASN A 34 11.55 8.60 15.45
N PRO A 35 11.49 9.92 15.71
CA PRO A 35 10.63 10.85 14.97
C PRO A 35 10.89 10.91 13.45
N SER A 36 12.14 10.75 13.01
CA SER A 36 12.46 10.80 11.57
C SER A 36 11.99 9.53 10.86
N SER A 37 12.14 8.37 11.49
CA SER A 37 11.59 7.11 11.02
C SER A 37 10.06 7.14 11.02
N GLU A 38 9.47 7.58 12.12
CA GLU A 38 8.02 7.72 12.29
C GLU A 38 7.39 8.54 11.16
N TYR A 39 7.99 9.69 10.80
CA TYR A 39 7.50 10.55 9.72
C TYR A 39 7.40 9.83 8.36
N ILE A 40 8.33 8.92 8.05
CA ILE A 40 8.27 8.11 6.82
C ILE A 40 6.98 7.29 6.80
N PHE A 41 6.64 6.62 7.91
CA PHE A 41 5.44 5.78 7.98
C PHE A 41 4.15 6.60 7.99
N TRP A 42 4.15 7.80 8.58
CA TRP A 42 3.02 8.73 8.47
C TRP A 42 2.76 9.21 7.05
N ASP A 43 3.82 9.53 6.30
CA ASP A 43 3.75 9.91 4.89
C ASP A 43 3.18 8.77 4.04
N LEU A 44 3.74 7.56 4.20
CA LEU A 44 3.26 6.37 3.49
C LEU A 44 1.82 6.01 3.85
N TRP A 45 1.45 6.10 5.13
CA TRP A 45 0.08 5.88 5.60
C TRP A 45 -0.91 6.83 4.90
N ARG A 46 -0.57 8.13 4.85
CA ARG A 46 -1.43 9.14 4.21
C ARG A 46 -1.63 8.84 2.74
N THR A 47 -0.59 8.42 2.04
CA THR A 47 -0.64 7.99 0.64
C THR A 47 -1.60 6.82 0.44
N GLU A 48 -1.51 5.77 1.28
CA GLU A 48 -2.43 4.63 1.21
C GLU A 48 -3.90 5.03 1.46
N ILE A 49 -4.15 5.96 2.38
CA ILE A 49 -5.49 6.51 2.63
C ILE A 49 -6.01 7.29 1.41
N HIS A 50 -5.18 8.14 0.80
CA HIS A 50 -5.57 8.86 -0.41
C HIS A 50 -5.90 7.92 -1.57
N HIS A 51 -5.11 6.86 -1.78
CA HIS A 51 -5.42 5.82 -2.76
C HIS A 51 -6.73 5.12 -2.45
N ALA A 52 -6.98 4.74 -1.20
CA ALA A 52 -8.23 4.12 -0.80
C ALA A 52 -9.45 5.02 -1.04
N ILE A 53 -9.31 6.34 -0.84
CA ILE A 53 -10.36 7.31 -1.16
C ILE A 53 -10.58 7.39 -2.68
N GLY A 54 -9.51 7.50 -3.47
CA GLY A 54 -9.57 7.54 -4.93
C GLY A 54 -10.24 6.31 -5.53
N LEU A 55 -9.85 5.12 -5.08
CA LEU A 55 -10.44 3.85 -5.53
C LEU A 55 -11.91 3.71 -5.14
N ASN A 56 -12.30 4.17 -3.94
CA ASN A 56 -13.72 4.21 -3.56
C ASN A 56 -14.54 5.13 -4.47
N LYS A 57 -14.02 6.33 -4.79
CA LYS A 57 -14.69 7.26 -5.69
C LYS A 57 -14.83 6.67 -7.10
N LEU A 58 -13.79 6.00 -7.58
CA LEU A 58 -13.81 5.31 -8.86
C LEU A 58 -14.86 4.19 -8.89
N LEU A 59 -14.96 3.39 -7.83
CA LEU A 59 -16.01 2.37 -7.74
C LEU A 59 -17.42 2.97 -7.74
N GLN A 60 -17.60 4.11 -7.08
CA GLN A 60 -18.87 4.84 -7.09
C GLN A 60 -19.21 5.40 -8.47
N SER A 61 -18.24 5.96 -9.20
CA SER A 61 -18.49 6.48 -10.56
C SER A 61 -18.85 5.36 -11.55
N LEU A 62 -18.36 4.14 -11.30
CA LEU A 62 -18.74 2.94 -12.03
C LEU A 62 -20.10 2.33 -11.61
N GLY A 63 -20.84 2.99 -10.69
CA GLY A 63 -22.19 2.59 -10.28
C GLY A 63 -22.26 1.58 -9.13
N TYR A 64 -21.15 1.33 -8.42
CA TYR A 64 -21.10 0.37 -7.32
C TYR A 64 -21.21 1.06 -5.95
N SER A 65 -22.04 0.49 -5.07
CA SER A 65 -22.21 0.98 -3.70
C SER A 65 -20.95 0.73 -2.83
N GLN A 66 -20.71 1.60 -1.84
CA GLN A 66 -19.56 1.51 -0.92
C GLN A 66 -19.33 0.10 -0.39
N ILE A 67 -18.08 -0.36 -0.48
CA ILE A 67 -17.65 -1.59 0.17
C ILE A 67 -17.34 -1.26 1.63
N LYS A 68 -18.27 -1.62 2.52
CA LYS A 68 -18.04 -1.59 3.97
C LYS A 68 -16.88 -2.51 4.32
N LEU A 69 -16.00 -2.02 5.20
CA LEU A 69 -14.91 -2.81 5.77
C LEU A 69 -15.49 -4.02 6.52
N MET A 70 -15.02 -5.21 6.16
CA MET A 70 -14.90 -6.31 7.12
C MET A 70 -13.45 -6.76 7.07
N GLU A 71 -12.71 -6.47 8.13
CA GLU A 71 -12.00 -7.47 8.94
C GLU A 71 -11.26 -6.75 10.08
N LYS A 72 -11.60 -7.12 11.32
CA LYS A 72 -10.78 -6.82 12.49
C LYS A 72 -9.62 -7.79 12.45
N ASN A 73 -8.49 -7.40 11.86
CA ASN A 73 -7.25 -8.11 12.08
C ASN A 73 -6.70 -7.66 13.43
N SER A 74 -6.75 -8.57 14.41
CA SER A 74 -6.08 -8.44 15.69
C SER A 74 -4.59 -8.32 15.45
N ILE A 75 -4.01 -7.19 15.83
CA ILE A 75 -2.58 -6.94 15.72
C ILE A 75 -1.90 -7.74 16.84
N GLY A 76 -1.39 -8.93 16.48
CA GLY A 76 -0.52 -9.73 17.33
C GLY A 76 0.92 -9.20 17.30
N ILE A 77 1.73 -9.64 18.27
CA ILE A 77 3.15 -9.33 18.51
C ILE A 77 3.88 -8.90 17.22
N PHE A 78 4.29 -7.63 17.17
CA PHE A 78 4.67 -6.93 15.95
C PHE A 78 6.18 -7.05 15.67
N ASP A 79 6.58 -7.99 14.82
CA ASP A 79 7.86 -7.87 14.14
C ASP A 79 7.72 -6.79 13.05
N ILE A 80 8.23 -5.59 13.35
CA ILE A 80 8.16 -4.43 12.43
C ILE A 80 8.87 -4.75 11.11
N GLY A 81 9.99 -5.49 11.17
CA GLY A 81 10.75 -5.87 9.98
C GLY A 81 9.92 -6.76 9.07
N ALA A 82 9.37 -7.85 9.62
CA ALA A 82 8.53 -8.78 8.87
C ALA A 82 7.26 -8.11 8.29
N GLU A 83 6.62 -7.20 9.04
CA GLU A 83 5.46 -6.48 8.50
C GLU A 83 5.84 -5.54 7.35
N ILE A 84 6.99 -4.86 7.43
CA ILE A 84 7.48 -4.03 6.31
C ILE A 84 7.78 -4.88 5.08
N GLU A 85 8.42 -6.03 5.26
CA GLU A 85 8.68 -6.98 4.17
C GLU A 85 7.38 -7.48 3.53
N GLN A 86 6.37 -7.80 4.34
CA GLN A 86 5.05 -8.18 3.84
C GLN A 86 4.39 -7.05 3.05
N ILE A 87 4.47 -5.80 3.52
CA ILE A 87 3.96 -4.64 2.79
C ILE A 87 4.66 -4.51 1.44
N ILE A 88 6.00 -4.65 1.39
CA ILE A 88 6.78 -4.60 0.16
C ILE A 88 6.34 -5.70 -0.81
N ALA A 89 6.27 -6.95 -0.35
CA ALA A 89 5.88 -8.09 -1.17
C ALA A 89 4.47 -7.91 -1.76
N ASP A 90 3.52 -7.41 -0.97
CA ASP A 90 2.17 -7.12 -1.43
C ASP A 90 2.16 -6.00 -2.48
N LYS A 91 2.97 -4.94 -2.29
CA LYS A 91 3.12 -3.87 -3.30
C LYS A 91 3.65 -4.44 -4.61
N GLU A 92 4.76 -5.19 -4.56
CA GLU A 92 5.44 -5.76 -5.72
C GLU A 92 4.54 -6.70 -6.52
N LYS A 93 3.74 -7.52 -5.82
CA LYS A 93 2.75 -8.40 -6.46
C LYS A 93 1.72 -7.62 -7.29
N TRP A 94 1.36 -6.42 -6.87
CA TRP A 94 0.36 -5.58 -7.54
C TRP A 94 0.91 -4.76 -8.70
N LEU A 95 2.21 -4.46 -8.74
CA LEU A 95 2.82 -3.66 -9.82
C LEU A 95 2.45 -4.16 -11.23
N PRO A 96 2.65 -5.44 -11.60
CA PRO A 96 2.30 -5.92 -12.95
C PRO A 96 0.79 -5.92 -13.22
N ILE A 97 -0.03 -6.03 -12.16
CA ILE A 97 -1.49 -5.99 -12.30
C ILE A 97 -1.95 -4.55 -12.59
N LEU A 98 -1.39 -3.58 -11.86
CA LEU A 98 -1.66 -2.15 -12.05
C LEU A 98 -1.22 -1.68 -13.44
N GLU A 99 -0.02 -2.08 -13.87
CA GLU A 99 0.50 -1.77 -15.22
C GLU A 99 -0.45 -2.29 -16.30
N LYS A 100 -0.81 -3.57 -16.24
CA LYS A 100 -1.73 -4.18 -17.20
C LYS A 100 -3.10 -3.51 -17.25
N ILE A 101 -3.73 -3.25 -16.10
CA ILE A 101 -5.05 -2.59 -16.09
C ILE A 101 -4.94 -1.16 -16.61
N SER A 102 -3.85 -0.46 -16.28
CA SER A 102 -3.60 0.90 -16.76
C SER A 102 -3.52 0.94 -18.30
N GLU A 103 -2.87 -0.04 -18.93
CA GLU A 103 -2.84 -0.18 -20.40
C GLU A 103 -4.24 -0.47 -20.97
N GLU A 104 -4.98 -1.41 -20.37
CA GLU A 104 -6.33 -1.81 -20.80
C GLU A 104 -7.37 -0.68 -20.65
N THR A 105 -7.09 0.31 -19.80
CA THR A 105 -8.00 1.43 -19.50
C THR A 105 -7.51 2.78 -20.02
N PHE A 106 -6.49 2.77 -20.90
CA PHE A 106 -5.85 3.99 -21.39
C PHE A 106 -6.84 5.07 -21.86
N GLY A 107 -6.62 6.30 -21.41
CA GLY A 107 -7.42 7.47 -21.81
C GLY A 107 -8.70 7.72 -20.98
N ASN A 108 -8.95 6.95 -19.91
CA ASN A 108 -10.06 7.21 -18.99
C ASN A 108 -9.58 7.48 -17.54
N GLU A 109 -10.52 7.81 -16.65
CA GLU A 109 -10.24 8.13 -15.24
C GLU A 109 -9.60 6.95 -14.46
N ILE A 110 -9.91 5.71 -14.85
CA ILE A 110 -9.33 4.51 -14.25
C ILE A 110 -7.83 4.47 -14.53
N HIS A 111 -7.41 4.74 -15.77
CA HIS A 111 -5.99 4.79 -16.15
C HIS A 111 -5.20 5.76 -15.28
N TYR A 112 -5.64 7.02 -15.17
CA TYR A 112 -4.90 8.02 -14.39
C TYR A 112 -4.87 7.70 -12.89
N THR A 113 -5.96 7.15 -12.35
CA THR A 113 -6.00 6.73 -10.94
C THR A 113 -5.03 5.60 -10.67
N LEU A 114 -5.02 4.56 -11.52
CA LEU A 114 -4.16 3.39 -11.31
C LEU A 114 -2.69 3.68 -11.62
N LEU A 115 -2.41 4.53 -12.61
CA LEU A 115 -1.04 4.97 -12.90
C LEU A 115 -0.45 5.77 -11.73
N GLY A 116 -1.23 6.68 -11.13
CA GLY A 116 -0.81 7.41 -9.93
C GLY A 116 -0.49 6.47 -8.76
N ILE A 117 -1.35 5.47 -8.54
CA ILE A 117 -1.11 4.45 -7.52
C ILE A 117 0.17 3.65 -7.81
N LEU A 118 0.40 3.26 -9.06
CA LEU A 118 1.58 2.51 -9.47
C LEU A 118 2.87 3.30 -9.17
N THR A 119 2.92 4.57 -9.57
CA THR A 119 4.08 5.43 -9.34
C THR A 119 4.36 5.64 -7.85
N ASP A 120 3.31 5.92 -7.06
CA ASP A 120 3.45 6.08 -5.61
C ASP A 120 3.88 4.77 -4.92
N ASP A 121 3.40 3.61 -5.39
CA ASP A 121 3.78 2.30 -4.84
C ASP A 121 5.25 1.97 -5.11
N LEU A 122 5.80 2.35 -6.28
CA LEU A 122 7.24 2.21 -6.56
C LEU A 122 8.10 3.03 -5.59
N VAL A 123 7.77 4.31 -5.41
CA VAL A 123 8.48 5.20 -4.47
C VAL A 123 8.35 4.68 -3.04
N SER A 124 7.17 4.17 -2.67
CA SER A 124 6.94 3.57 -1.36
C SER A 124 7.80 2.33 -1.12
N ILE A 125 7.96 1.45 -2.12
CA ILE A 125 8.81 0.27 -2.01
C ILE A 125 10.26 0.68 -1.76
N GLU A 126 10.77 1.67 -2.51
CA GLU A 126 12.14 2.16 -2.34
C GLU A 126 12.38 2.72 -0.93
N LYS A 127 11.47 3.57 -0.43
CA LYS A 127 11.54 4.12 0.93
C LYS A 127 11.58 3.02 2.00
N LEU A 128 10.75 1.98 1.86
CA LEU A 128 10.69 0.87 2.82
C LEU A 128 11.94 -0.01 2.77
N LYS A 129 12.47 -0.31 1.58
CA LYS A 129 13.72 -1.07 1.40
C LYS A 129 14.93 -0.32 1.97
N ASP A 130 15.01 1.00 1.74
CA ASP A 130 16.04 1.85 2.32
C ASP A 130 15.97 1.89 3.85
N PHE A 131 14.75 1.97 4.41
CA PHE A 131 14.52 1.87 5.85
C PHE A 131 15.03 0.55 6.44
N LEU A 132 14.67 -0.60 5.84
CA LEU A 132 15.13 -1.92 6.30
C LEU A 132 16.66 -2.02 6.24
N THR A 133 17.28 -1.55 5.14
CA THR A 133 18.74 -1.58 4.97
C THR A 133 19.47 -0.73 6.00
N LYS A 134 18.91 0.44 6.35
CA LYS A 134 19.50 1.30 7.40
C LYS A 134 19.37 0.68 8.78
N THR A 135 18.27 -0.01 9.04
CA THR A 135 17.99 -0.63 10.34
C THR A 135 18.85 -1.88 10.56
N SER A 136 19.06 -2.71 9.53
CA SER A 136 19.94 -3.89 9.61
C SER A 136 21.42 -3.51 9.84
N ARG A 137 21.94 -2.52 9.10
CA ARG A 137 23.32 -2.01 9.28
C ARG A 137 23.57 -1.40 10.66
N HIS A 138 22.54 -0.90 11.33
CA HIS A 138 22.67 -0.34 12.67
C HIS A 138 22.74 -1.43 13.74
N SER A 139 22.07 -2.57 13.52
CA SER A 139 22.14 -3.76 14.38
C SER A 139 23.54 -4.39 14.37
N GLU A 140 24.17 -4.53 13.20
CA GLU A 140 25.50 -5.14 13.06
C GLU A 140 26.60 -4.32 13.76
N ARG A 141 26.51 -2.98 13.73
CA ARG A 141 27.49 -2.09 14.39
C ARG A 141 27.47 -2.14 15.92
N CYS A 142 26.33 -2.48 16.52
CA CYS A 142 26.20 -2.56 17.98
C CYS A 142 26.70 -3.90 18.53
N GLU A 143 26.81 -4.94 17.71
CA GLU A 143 27.36 -6.25 18.10
C GLU A 143 28.90 -6.29 18.04
N GLU A 144 29.54 -5.33 17.35
CA GLU A 144 30.99 -5.20 17.23
C GLU A 144 31.64 -4.24 18.27
N SER A 145 30.85 -3.63 19.16
CA SER A 145 31.28 -2.67 20.20
C SER A 145 31.19 -3.24 21.62
#